data_AF-A0A7G6Y555-F1
#
_entry.id   AF-A0A7G6Y555-F1
#
_cell.length_a   1.000
_cell.length_b   1.000
_cell.length_c   1.000
_cell.angle_alpha   90.00
_cell.angle_beta   90.00
_cell.angle_gamma   90.00
#
_symmetry.space_group_name_H-M   'P 1'
#
loop_
_entity.id
_entity.type
_entity.pdbx_description
1 polymer ?
#
loop_
_entity_poly.entity_id
_entity_poly.type
_entity_poly.pdbx_seq_one_letter_code
_entity_poly.pdbx_strand_id
1 'polypeptide(L)'
;MDPLPASPDAVAVFASADADAGTNPRTIGKRISAIAYYHRQAGHAPPNTVPGSGRLLEVLAGIRATHGKPKVRKRAADAAALRHMLDTIQGDGLRAVRDRALLAIGMSAALRRSELVAFDVPDVALVDKGIELLIAKSKTDQTREGVIVAIPEGKRIRPKALLLAWMAAAGHAEGPLFRRLSRGDQLTADRMSDRAIARLVQRCAAAAGYDPAHYAGHSLRAGFLTEAAANRASIFKMQDVSRHKSVQVLSEYVRSAELFDDHAGAQFL
;
A
#
# COMPACT_ATOMS: atom_id res chain seq x y z
N MET A 1 -22.17 8.03 32.81
CA MET A 1 -22.82 8.11 31.48
C MET A 1 -22.66 6.75 30.84
N ASP A 2 -23.75 6.17 30.34
CA ASP A 2 -23.64 4.94 29.56
C ASP A 2 -22.86 5.21 28.27
N PRO A 3 -21.91 4.33 27.91
CA PRO A 3 -21.06 4.54 26.74
C PRO A 3 -21.81 4.35 25.41
N LEU A 4 -23.03 3.81 25.43
CA LEU A 4 -23.82 3.47 24.25
C LEU A 4 -25.34 3.53 24.55
N PRO A 5 -26.18 4.11 23.67
CA PRO A 5 -25.81 4.89 22.49
C PRO A 5 -25.27 6.28 22.86
N ALA A 6 -24.15 6.67 22.27
CA ALA A 6 -23.60 8.01 22.40
C ALA A 6 -24.44 9.02 21.60
N SER A 7 -24.71 10.19 22.18
CA SER A 7 -25.38 11.27 21.46
C SER A 7 -24.44 11.90 20.41
N PRO A 8 -24.97 12.47 19.31
CA PRO A 8 -24.16 13.22 18.36
C PRO A 8 -23.35 14.34 19.00
N ASP A 9 -23.92 15.03 20.00
CA ASP A 9 -23.25 16.11 20.74
C ASP A 9 -22.07 15.61 21.57
N ALA A 10 -22.22 14.48 22.27
CA ALA A 10 -21.11 13.89 23.03
C ALA A 10 -19.95 13.51 22.11
N VAL A 11 -20.27 12.96 20.92
CA VAL A 11 -19.26 12.64 19.91
C VAL A 11 -18.63 13.89 19.30
N ALA A 12 -19.39 14.99 19.15
CA ALA A 12 -18.88 16.26 18.65
C ALA A 12 -17.91 16.92 19.65
N VAL A 13 -18.26 16.92 20.94
CA VAL A 13 -17.38 17.39 22.02
C VAL A 13 -16.09 16.58 22.07
N PHE A 14 -16.21 15.25 21.98
CA PHE A 14 -15.04 14.37 21.89
C PHE A 14 -14.15 14.72 20.68
N ALA A 15 -14.74 14.92 19.50
CA ALA A 15 -13.99 15.25 18.30
C ALA A 15 -13.27 16.60 18.41
N SER A 16 -13.92 17.60 19.01
CA SER A 16 -13.31 18.92 19.26
C SER A 16 -12.15 18.82 20.24
N ALA A 17 -12.36 18.18 21.40
CA ALA A 17 -11.30 18.01 22.40
C ALA A 17 -10.10 17.23 21.85
N ASP A 18 -10.35 16.23 20.99
CA ASP A 18 -9.29 15.48 20.32
C ASP A 18 -8.51 16.33 19.30
N ALA A 19 -9.20 17.23 18.59
CA ALA A 19 -8.55 18.19 17.69
C ALA A 19 -7.72 19.22 18.46
N ASP A 20 -8.23 19.75 19.57
CA ASP A 20 -7.55 20.71 20.44
C ASP A 20 -6.29 20.09 21.07
N ALA A 21 -6.32 18.78 21.35
CA ALA A 21 -5.15 18.01 21.77
C ALA A 21 -4.11 17.77 20.64
N GLY A 22 -4.35 18.29 19.43
CA GLY A 22 -3.43 18.21 18.30
C GLY A 22 -3.57 16.92 17.46
N THR A 23 -4.62 16.12 17.67
CA THR A 23 -4.82 14.90 16.88
C THR A 23 -5.15 15.23 15.43
N ASN A 24 -4.46 14.56 14.50
CA ASN A 24 -4.72 14.74 13.07
C ASN A 24 -6.20 14.46 12.71
N PRO A 25 -6.88 15.32 11.92
CA PRO A 25 -8.28 15.13 11.51
C PRO A 25 -8.61 13.74 10.93
N ARG A 26 -7.67 13.10 10.24
CA ARG A 26 -7.83 11.74 9.72
C ARG A 26 -7.92 10.69 10.82
N THR A 27 -7.18 10.87 11.91
CA THR A 27 -7.24 10.00 13.09
C THR A 27 -8.57 10.19 13.82
N ILE A 28 -9.04 11.44 13.96
CA ILE A 28 -10.36 11.76 14.54
C ILE A 28 -11.47 11.06 13.75
N GLY A 29 -11.45 11.17 12.41
CA GLY A 29 -12.42 10.48 11.55
C GLY A 29 -12.40 8.94 11.69
N LYS A 30 -11.24 8.33 11.93
CA LYS A 30 -11.14 6.89 12.23
C LYS A 30 -11.77 6.54 13.58
N ARG A 31 -11.54 7.36 14.61
CA ARG A 31 -12.15 7.18 15.94
C ARG A 31 -13.67 7.27 15.85
N ILE A 32 -14.21 8.24 15.11
CA ILE A 32 -15.65 8.36 14.81
C ILE A 32 -16.18 7.13 14.09
N SER A 33 -15.43 6.62 13.11
CA SER A 33 -15.82 5.39 12.39
C SER A 33 -15.87 4.17 13.31
N ALA A 34 -14.96 4.09 14.30
CA ALA A 34 -14.98 3.06 15.32
C ALA A 34 -16.20 3.20 16.26
N ILE A 35 -16.53 4.42 16.69
CA ILE A 35 -17.76 4.70 17.45
C ILE A 35 -18.98 4.22 16.66
N ALA A 36 -19.10 4.60 15.39
CA ALA A 36 -20.18 4.19 14.51
C ALA A 36 -20.24 2.65 14.30
N TYR A 37 -19.09 1.98 14.28
CA TYR A 37 -19.00 0.52 14.18
C TYR A 37 -19.57 -0.17 15.43
N TYR A 38 -19.16 0.25 16.63
CA TYR A 38 -19.64 -0.32 17.88
C TYR A 38 -21.14 -0.07 18.12
N HIS A 39 -21.67 1.09 17.68
CA HIS A 39 -23.11 1.34 17.69
C HIS A 39 -23.86 0.30 16.86
N ARG A 40 -23.42 0.07 15.60
CA ARG A 40 -24.05 -0.93 14.74
C ARG A 40 -23.99 -2.33 15.33
N GLN A 41 -22.86 -2.70 15.94
CA GLN A 41 -22.69 -4.02 16.56
C GLN A 41 -23.67 -4.24 17.73
N ALA A 42 -24.00 -3.20 18.47
CA ALA A 42 -24.96 -3.26 19.56
C ALA A 42 -26.42 -3.00 19.12
N GLY A 43 -26.69 -2.94 17.81
CA GLY A 43 -28.04 -2.71 17.29
C GLY A 43 -28.51 -1.25 17.34
N HIS A 44 -27.62 -0.30 17.62
CA HIS A 44 -27.94 1.12 17.63
C HIS A 44 -27.57 1.81 16.31
N ALA A 45 -28.35 2.84 15.96
CA ALA A 45 -28.00 3.74 14.86
C ALA A 45 -26.72 4.54 15.21
N PRO A 46 -25.77 4.69 14.27
CA PRO A 46 -24.59 5.51 14.49
C PRO A 46 -24.91 6.97 14.83
N PRO A 47 -24.14 7.62 15.72
CA PRO A 47 -24.37 9.03 16.11
C PRO A 47 -24.23 10.01 14.95
N ASN A 48 -23.51 9.63 13.88
CA ASN A 48 -23.32 10.45 12.69
C ASN A 48 -24.39 10.23 11.61
N THR A 49 -25.43 9.42 11.88
CA THR A 49 -26.51 9.13 10.92
C THR A 49 -27.91 9.36 11.51
N VAL A 50 -28.02 9.64 12.80
CA VAL A 50 -29.31 9.93 13.46
C VAL A 50 -29.77 11.36 13.18
N PRO A 51 -31.08 11.65 13.29
CA PRO A 51 -31.59 13.02 13.37
C PRO A 51 -30.85 13.81 14.46
N GLY A 52 -30.46 15.06 14.17
CA GLY A 52 -29.64 15.89 15.06
C GLY A 52 -28.12 15.73 14.90
N SER A 53 -27.65 14.88 13.98
CA SER A 53 -26.21 14.75 13.69
C SER A 53 -25.57 15.94 12.96
N GLY A 54 -26.34 16.94 12.55
CA GLY A 54 -25.86 18.12 11.82
C GLY A 54 -24.68 18.82 12.52
N ARG A 55 -24.80 19.07 13.83
CA ARG A 55 -23.74 19.69 14.63
C ARG A 55 -22.44 18.88 14.64
N LEU A 56 -22.55 17.55 14.74
CA LEU A 56 -21.39 16.67 14.65
C LEU A 56 -20.72 16.78 13.27
N LEU A 57 -21.50 16.80 12.19
CA LEU A 57 -20.97 16.92 10.83
C LEU A 57 -20.31 18.28 10.58
N GLU A 58 -20.88 19.37 11.12
CA GLU A 58 -20.31 20.72 11.08
C GLU A 58 -18.99 20.80 11.85
N VAL A 59 -18.94 20.26 13.07
CA VAL A 59 -17.69 20.19 13.86
C VAL A 59 -16.62 19.42 13.09
N LEU A 60 -16.96 18.28 12.49
CA LEU A 60 -16.02 17.51 11.67
C LEU A 60 -15.59 18.24 10.39
N ALA A 61 -16.44 19.09 9.81
CA ALA A 61 -16.08 19.94 8.69
C ALA A 61 -15.12 21.06 9.14
N GLY A 62 -15.42 21.73 10.25
CA GLY A 62 -14.58 22.76 10.86
C GLY A 62 -13.19 22.24 11.23
N ILE A 63 -13.11 21.09 11.92
CA ILE A 63 -11.83 20.43 12.24
C ILE A 63 -11.00 20.16 10.99
N ARG A 64 -11.64 19.71 9.89
CA ARG A 64 -10.96 19.48 8.62
C ARG A 64 -10.50 20.78 7.96
N ALA A 65 -11.25 21.87 8.08
CA ALA A 65 -10.86 23.17 7.53
C ALA A 65 -9.70 23.78 8.31
N THR A 66 -9.75 23.77 9.64
CA THR A 66 -8.77 24.42 10.52
C THR A 66 -7.48 23.63 10.67
N HIS A 67 -7.57 22.30 10.81
CA HIS A 67 -6.41 21.43 11.09
C HIS A 67 -6.04 20.53 9.91
N GLY A 68 -6.79 20.60 8.81
CA GLY A 68 -6.48 19.87 7.59
C GLY A 68 -5.23 20.44 6.94
N LYS A 69 -4.13 19.71 7.00
CA LYS A 69 -2.96 20.04 6.17
C LYS A 69 -3.23 19.60 4.73
N PRO A 70 -2.81 20.38 3.72
CA PRO A 70 -2.80 19.90 2.34
C PRO A 70 -2.14 18.53 2.30
N LYS A 71 -2.69 17.62 1.51
CA LYS A 71 -2.06 16.31 1.26
C LYS A 71 -0.68 16.61 0.68
N VAL A 72 0.38 16.54 1.50
CA VAL A 72 1.76 16.63 1.03
C VAL A 72 1.91 15.50 0.02
N ARG A 73 1.95 15.87 -1.26
CA ARG A 73 2.12 14.93 -2.37
C ARG A 73 3.56 14.44 -2.30
N LYS A 74 3.75 13.39 -1.51
CA LYS A 74 5.05 12.71 -1.39
C LYS A 74 5.40 12.23 -2.80
N ARG A 75 6.56 12.63 -3.34
CA ARG A 75 7.07 12.09 -4.61
C ARG A 75 6.98 10.57 -4.52
N ALA A 76 6.24 9.97 -5.43
CA ALA A 76 6.16 8.53 -5.48
C ALA A 76 7.56 7.98 -5.79
N ALA A 77 7.85 6.80 -5.25
CA ALA A 77 8.99 6.01 -5.67
C ALA A 77 8.74 5.62 -7.14
N ASP A 78 9.13 6.44 -8.11
CA ASP A 78 9.10 6.03 -9.52
C ASP A 78 9.95 4.76 -9.73
N ALA A 79 9.88 4.10 -10.89
CA ALA A 79 10.69 2.89 -11.05
C ALA A 79 12.19 3.17 -11.06
N ALA A 80 12.62 4.43 -11.21
CA ALA A 80 14.03 4.81 -11.01
C ALA A 80 14.41 4.65 -9.54
N ALA A 81 13.58 5.13 -8.61
CA ALA A 81 13.78 4.92 -7.19
C ALA A 81 13.84 3.44 -6.81
N LEU A 82 12.98 2.58 -7.39
CA LEU A 82 13.08 1.15 -7.14
C LEU A 82 14.35 0.52 -7.70
N ARG A 83 14.78 0.91 -8.91
CA ARG A 83 16.05 0.42 -9.46
C ARG A 83 17.21 0.81 -8.57
N HIS A 84 17.30 2.08 -8.18
CA HIS A 84 18.33 2.53 -7.25
C HIS A 84 18.24 1.77 -5.91
N MET A 85 17.04 1.51 -5.39
CA MET A 85 16.87 0.68 -4.19
C MET A 85 17.37 -0.77 -4.39
N LEU A 86 17.10 -1.39 -5.54
CA LEU A 86 17.62 -2.73 -5.86
C LEU A 86 19.15 -2.71 -5.99
N ASP A 87 19.70 -1.66 -6.60
CA ASP A 87 21.14 -1.46 -6.78
C ASP A 87 21.87 -1.24 -5.44
N THR A 88 21.16 -0.86 -4.37
CA THR A 88 21.77 -0.79 -3.02
C THR A 88 21.94 -2.16 -2.36
N ILE A 89 21.27 -3.20 -2.86
CA ILE A 89 21.34 -4.55 -2.27
C ILE A 89 22.54 -5.29 -2.87
N GLN A 90 23.67 -5.20 -2.17
CA GLN A 90 24.93 -5.80 -2.55
C GLN A 90 25.09 -7.24 -2.01
N GLY A 91 25.94 -8.01 -2.69
CA GLY A 91 26.26 -9.40 -2.31
C GLY A 91 25.27 -10.44 -2.86
N ASP A 92 25.55 -11.71 -2.57
CA ASP A 92 24.83 -12.90 -3.03
C ASP A 92 24.30 -13.77 -1.87
N GLY A 93 24.53 -13.33 -0.62
CA GLY A 93 24.00 -14.00 0.56
C GLY A 93 22.46 -14.07 0.58
N LEU A 94 21.95 -15.02 1.36
CA LEU A 94 20.52 -15.37 1.41
C LEU A 94 19.60 -14.15 1.64
N ARG A 95 20.04 -13.21 2.50
CA ARG A 95 19.33 -11.94 2.74
C ARG A 95 19.25 -11.05 1.52
N ALA A 96 20.36 -10.88 0.80
CA ALA A 96 20.43 -10.03 -0.39
C ALA A 96 19.55 -10.59 -1.52
N VAL A 97 19.60 -11.91 -1.73
CA VAL A 97 18.77 -12.60 -2.73
C VAL A 97 17.28 -12.45 -2.38
N ARG A 98 16.90 -12.70 -1.12
CA ARG A 98 15.51 -12.51 -0.65
C ARG A 98 15.03 -11.09 -0.86
N ASP A 99 15.81 -10.11 -0.40
CA ASP A 99 15.38 -8.72 -0.36
C ASP A 99 15.22 -8.16 -1.79
N ARG A 100 16.07 -8.56 -2.75
CA ARG A 100 15.90 -8.24 -4.19
C ARG A 100 14.61 -8.84 -4.77
N ALA A 101 14.38 -10.13 -4.55
CA ALA A 101 13.16 -10.80 -5.01
C ALA A 101 11.90 -10.15 -4.42
N LEU A 102 11.93 -9.83 -3.12
CA LEU A 102 10.79 -9.22 -2.42
C LEU A 102 10.44 -7.84 -2.99
N LEU A 103 11.44 -6.97 -3.18
CA LEU A 103 11.21 -5.64 -3.74
C LEU A 103 10.71 -5.72 -5.20
N ALA A 104 11.32 -6.59 -6.01
CA ALA A 104 10.93 -6.80 -7.40
C ALA A 104 9.48 -7.30 -7.53
N ILE A 105 9.10 -8.32 -6.77
CA ILE A 105 7.74 -8.88 -6.79
C ILE A 105 6.73 -7.88 -6.22
N GLY A 106 7.04 -7.24 -5.10
CA GLY A 106 6.16 -6.28 -4.45
C GLY A 106 5.76 -5.11 -5.36
N MET A 107 6.71 -4.61 -6.16
CA MET A 107 6.42 -3.59 -7.17
C MET A 107 5.68 -4.19 -8.37
N SER A 108 6.19 -5.27 -8.95
CA SER A 108 5.70 -5.77 -10.24
C SER A 108 4.24 -6.21 -10.19
N ALA A 109 3.75 -6.68 -9.04
CA ALA A 109 2.33 -6.98 -8.79
C ALA A 109 1.57 -5.90 -8.02
N ALA A 110 2.17 -4.71 -7.84
CA ALA A 110 1.59 -3.57 -7.12
C ALA A 110 0.99 -3.97 -5.74
N LEU A 111 1.72 -4.81 -5.01
CA LEU A 111 1.24 -5.47 -3.81
C LEU A 111 1.26 -4.55 -2.59
N ARG A 112 0.29 -4.74 -1.69
CA ARG A 112 0.40 -4.23 -0.32
C ARG A 112 1.36 -5.12 0.45
N ARG A 113 2.08 -4.57 1.43
CA ARG A 113 2.99 -5.36 2.29
C ARG A 113 2.32 -6.58 2.92
N SER A 114 1.07 -6.43 3.35
CA SER A 114 0.30 -7.53 3.95
C SER A 114 -0.03 -8.65 2.95
N GLU A 115 -0.19 -8.31 1.67
CA GLU A 115 -0.37 -9.31 0.62
C GLU A 115 0.96 -9.99 0.30
N LEU A 116 2.03 -9.19 0.16
CA LEU A 116 3.36 -9.69 -0.15
C LEU A 116 3.91 -10.67 0.90
N VAL A 117 3.66 -10.41 2.19
CA VAL A 117 4.03 -11.39 3.22
C VAL A 117 3.15 -12.62 3.16
N ALA A 118 1.88 -12.53 2.75
CA ALA A 118 0.90 -13.60 2.91
C ALA A 118 1.08 -14.79 1.95
N PHE A 119 1.77 -14.59 0.81
CA PHE A 119 2.00 -15.64 -0.18
C PHE A 119 2.74 -16.85 0.39
N ASP A 120 2.24 -18.03 0.07
CA ASP A 120 2.96 -19.29 0.19
C ASP A 120 3.51 -19.73 -1.17
N VAL A 121 4.46 -20.65 -1.16
CA VAL A 121 5.06 -21.17 -2.41
C VAL A 121 4.01 -21.70 -3.40
N PRO A 122 2.95 -22.42 -2.98
CA PRO A 122 1.90 -22.87 -3.89
C PRO A 122 1.08 -21.75 -4.56
N ASP A 123 1.11 -20.52 -4.04
CA ASP A 123 0.43 -19.38 -4.65
C ASP A 123 1.18 -18.84 -5.89
N VAL A 124 2.36 -19.38 -6.20
CA VAL A 124 3.24 -18.95 -7.29
C VAL A 124 3.22 -19.99 -8.41
N ALA A 125 2.66 -19.62 -9.56
CA ALA A 125 2.80 -20.40 -10.79
C ALA A 125 3.88 -19.76 -11.69
N LEU A 126 4.90 -20.55 -12.04
CA LEU A 126 5.97 -20.13 -12.95
C LEU A 126 5.59 -20.55 -14.38
N VAL A 127 5.43 -19.58 -15.28
CA VAL A 127 5.02 -19.81 -16.67
C VAL A 127 6.04 -19.21 -17.62
N ASP A 128 6.05 -19.62 -18.89
CA ASP A 128 7.04 -19.15 -19.87
C ASP A 128 7.10 -17.61 -19.97
N LYS A 129 5.92 -16.97 -19.96
CA LYS A 129 5.77 -15.51 -20.06
C LYS A 129 6.17 -14.75 -18.79
N GLY A 130 6.29 -15.42 -17.64
CA GLY A 130 6.53 -14.74 -16.35
C GLY A 130 6.08 -15.54 -15.13
N ILE A 131 5.38 -14.86 -14.24
CA ILE A 131 4.83 -15.40 -12.99
C ILE A 131 3.33 -15.10 -12.95
N GLU A 132 2.55 -16.06 -12.45
CA GLU A 132 1.18 -15.85 -12.03
C GLU A 132 1.12 -15.98 -10.50
N LEU A 133 0.62 -14.93 -9.83
CA LEU A 133 0.48 -14.90 -8.37
C LEU A 133 -0.99 -14.97 -7.99
N LEU A 134 -1.37 -16.01 -7.26
CA LEU A 134 -2.70 -16.17 -6.70
C LEU A 134 -2.84 -15.37 -5.39
N ILE A 135 -3.69 -14.35 -5.39
CA ILE A 135 -3.98 -13.56 -4.20
C ILE A 135 -5.29 -14.08 -3.60
N ALA A 136 -5.18 -15.11 -2.76
CA ALA A 136 -6.32 -15.78 -2.14
C ALA A 136 -7.12 -14.87 -1.17
N LYS A 137 -6.50 -13.81 -0.64
CA LYS A 137 -7.14 -12.88 0.29
C LYS A 137 -6.68 -11.45 0.07
N SER A 138 -7.45 -10.67 -0.68
CA SER A 138 -7.27 -9.21 -0.70
C SER A 138 -8.19 -8.55 0.33
N LYS A 139 -7.79 -7.42 0.92
CA LYS A 139 -8.61 -6.61 1.84
C LYS A 139 -9.96 -6.15 1.24
N THR A 140 -10.14 -6.36 -0.06
CA THR A 140 -11.29 -5.95 -0.88
C THR A 140 -12.10 -7.12 -1.42
N ASP A 141 -11.67 -8.35 -1.17
CA ASP A 141 -12.30 -9.60 -1.60
C ASP A 141 -13.07 -10.20 -0.40
N GLN A 142 -14.39 -9.95 -0.38
CA GLN A 142 -15.29 -10.49 0.63
C GLN A 142 -15.82 -11.89 0.24
N THR A 143 -15.62 -12.32 -1.03
CA THR A 143 -16.17 -13.56 -1.59
C THR A 143 -15.14 -14.70 -1.70
N ARG A 144 -13.83 -14.40 -1.53
CA ARG A 144 -12.71 -15.37 -1.56
C ARG A 144 -12.52 -16.09 -2.90
N GLU A 145 -12.93 -15.48 -4.02
CA GLU A 145 -12.69 -16.06 -5.35
C GLU A 145 -11.20 -16.04 -5.71
N GLY A 146 -10.40 -15.18 -5.06
CA GLY A 146 -8.99 -15.03 -5.36
C GLY A 146 -8.78 -14.29 -6.68
N VAL A 147 -7.65 -13.58 -6.80
CA VAL A 147 -7.29 -12.87 -8.04
C VAL A 147 -5.91 -13.28 -8.46
N ILE A 148 -5.76 -13.67 -9.73
CA ILE A 148 -4.46 -13.92 -10.33
C ILE A 148 -3.89 -12.61 -10.85
N VAL A 149 -2.66 -12.30 -10.45
CA VAL A 149 -1.88 -11.19 -11.01
C VAL A 149 -0.73 -11.75 -11.83
N ALA A 150 -0.72 -11.43 -13.12
CA ALA A 150 0.37 -11.79 -14.02
C ALA A 150 1.51 -10.76 -13.94
N ILE A 151 2.73 -11.25 -13.76
CA ILE A 151 3.97 -10.46 -13.78
C ILE A 151 4.85 -10.96 -14.94
N PRO A 152 5.07 -10.17 -16.00
CA PRO A 152 6.03 -10.53 -17.04
C PRO A 152 7.48 -10.42 -16.51
N GLU A 153 8.39 -11.21 -17.08
CA GLU A 153 9.83 -11.12 -16.74
C GLU A 153 10.43 -9.74 -17.07
N GLY A 154 9.98 -9.12 -18.17
CA GLY A 154 10.52 -7.83 -18.59
C GLY A 154 12.04 -7.85 -18.85
N LYS A 155 12.64 -6.68 -19.06
CA LYS A 155 14.07 -6.55 -19.40
C LYS A 155 14.91 -5.86 -18.33
N ARG A 156 14.28 -5.07 -17.46
CA ARG A 156 14.97 -4.21 -16.48
C ARG A 156 15.03 -4.86 -15.09
N ILE A 157 13.87 -5.16 -14.49
CA ILE A 157 13.78 -5.66 -13.11
C ILE A 157 13.93 -7.18 -13.04
N ARG A 158 13.48 -7.93 -14.05
CA ARG A 158 13.61 -9.40 -14.12
C ARG A 158 13.05 -10.13 -12.89
N PRO A 159 11.78 -9.88 -12.50
CA PRO A 159 11.20 -10.41 -11.26
C PRO A 159 11.09 -11.94 -11.24
N LYS A 160 10.93 -12.63 -12.39
CA LYS A 160 10.94 -14.09 -12.44
C LYS A 160 12.33 -14.62 -12.13
N ALA A 161 13.37 -14.07 -12.73
CA ALA A 161 14.75 -14.47 -12.43
C ALA A 161 15.12 -14.23 -10.95
N LEU A 162 14.74 -13.07 -10.39
CA LEU A 162 14.99 -12.77 -8.99
C LEU A 162 14.21 -13.70 -8.04
N LEU A 163 12.96 -14.01 -8.36
CA LEU A 163 12.15 -14.94 -7.56
C LEU A 163 12.70 -16.37 -7.62
N LEU A 164 13.11 -16.84 -8.80
CA LEU A 164 13.76 -18.14 -8.96
C LEU A 164 15.06 -18.24 -8.16
N ALA A 165 15.90 -17.20 -8.20
CA ALA A 165 17.12 -17.17 -7.41
C ALA A 165 16.83 -17.27 -5.90
N TRP A 166 15.77 -16.59 -5.43
CA TRP A 166 15.33 -16.71 -4.05
C TRP A 166 14.81 -18.11 -3.71
N MET A 167 13.90 -18.66 -4.53
CA MET A 167 13.34 -19.99 -4.29
C MET A 167 14.42 -21.07 -4.26
N ALA A 168 15.40 -20.98 -5.17
CA ALA A 168 16.55 -21.88 -5.19
C ALA A 168 17.43 -21.74 -3.94
N ALA A 169 17.74 -20.51 -3.51
CA ALA A 169 18.57 -20.26 -2.33
C ALA A 169 17.87 -20.63 -1.02
N ALA A 170 16.54 -20.46 -0.95
CA ALA A 170 15.76 -20.76 0.24
C ALA A 170 15.44 -22.26 0.38
N GLY A 171 15.37 -22.99 -0.75
CA GLY A 171 15.26 -24.45 -0.78
C GLY A 171 13.96 -25.02 -0.20
N HIS A 172 12.92 -24.19 0.02
CA HIS A 172 11.64 -24.65 0.55
C HIS A 172 10.59 -24.79 -0.55
N ALA A 173 9.95 -25.96 -0.61
CA ALA A 173 8.89 -26.27 -1.57
C ALA A 173 7.48 -25.85 -1.08
N GLU A 174 7.32 -25.56 0.21
CA GLU A 174 6.03 -25.28 0.85
C GLU A 174 6.12 -24.18 1.91
N GLY A 175 4.96 -23.71 2.37
CA GLY A 175 4.84 -22.65 3.37
C GLY A 175 5.21 -21.27 2.82
N PRO A 176 5.58 -20.32 3.71
CA PRO A 176 5.75 -18.91 3.35
C PRO A 176 6.76 -18.70 2.22
N LEU A 177 6.35 -17.98 1.17
CA LEU A 177 7.23 -17.63 0.06
C LEU A 177 8.43 -16.81 0.56
N PHE A 178 8.18 -15.81 1.41
CA PHE A 178 9.22 -14.98 2.04
C PHE A 178 9.30 -15.26 3.55
N ARG A 179 10.27 -16.09 3.93
CA ARG A 179 10.56 -16.43 5.32
C ARG A 179 11.48 -15.41 5.99
N ARG A 180 11.31 -15.28 7.30
CA ARG A 180 12.19 -14.49 8.15
C ARG A 180 13.58 -15.13 8.17
N LEU A 181 14.59 -14.26 8.27
CA LEU A 181 15.97 -14.66 8.52
C LEU A 181 16.35 -14.29 9.95
N SER A 182 17.12 -15.13 10.61
CA SER A 182 17.75 -14.83 11.90
C SER A 182 18.77 -13.68 11.75
N ARG A 183 19.41 -13.27 12.85
CA ARG A 183 20.49 -12.28 12.79
C ARG A 183 21.74 -12.80 12.07
N GLY A 184 21.98 -14.11 12.10
CA GLY A 184 23.07 -14.78 11.39
C GLY A 184 22.67 -15.33 10.02
N ASP A 185 21.68 -14.71 9.37
CA ASP A 185 21.21 -15.04 8.02
C ASP A 185 20.71 -16.49 7.81
N GLN A 186 20.28 -17.14 8.89
CA GLN A 186 19.66 -18.47 8.82
C GLN A 186 18.15 -18.37 8.55
N LEU A 187 17.64 -19.24 7.68
CA LEU A 187 16.22 -19.34 7.36
C LEU A 187 15.41 -19.88 8.53
N THR A 188 14.29 -19.22 8.85
CA THR A 188 13.36 -19.70 9.87
C THR A 188 12.08 -20.23 9.24
N ALA A 189 11.30 -21.04 9.96
CA ALA A 189 9.97 -21.46 9.49
C ALA A 189 8.96 -20.29 9.40
N ASP A 190 9.20 -19.23 10.18
CA ASP A 190 8.28 -18.08 10.24
C ASP A 190 8.28 -17.25 8.95
N ARG A 191 7.10 -16.77 8.59
CA ARG A 191 6.89 -15.73 7.57
C ARG A 191 7.53 -14.40 7.98
N MET A 192 7.98 -13.60 7.00
CA MET A 192 8.33 -12.20 7.26
C MET A 192 7.13 -11.40 7.77
N SER A 193 7.36 -10.45 8.67
CA SER A 193 6.31 -9.51 9.08
C SER A 193 6.18 -8.37 8.08
N ASP A 194 4.97 -7.81 7.98
CA ASP A 194 4.71 -6.64 7.14
C ASP A 194 5.62 -5.45 7.54
N ARG A 195 5.93 -5.32 8.83
CA ARG A 195 6.83 -4.30 9.37
C ARG A 195 8.27 -4.52 8.93
N ALA A 196 8.71 -5.76 8.76
CA ALA A 196 10.03 -6.07 8.21
C ALA A 196 10.17 -5.57 6.77
N ILE A 197 9.11 -5.71 5.95
CA ILE A 197 9.09 -5.16 4.59
C ILE A 197 9.17 -3.63 4.59
N ALA A 198 8.37 -2.96 5.44
CA ALA A 198 8.42 -1.50 5.53
C ALA A 198 9.83 -1.00 5.89
N ARG A 199 10.47 -1.67 6.86
CA ARG A 199 11.86 -1.36 7.25
C ARG A 199 12.85 -1.65 6.12
N LEU A 200 12.65 -2.71 5.34
CA LEU A 200 13.49 -3.01 4.18
C LEU A 200 13.40 -1.88 3.14
N VAL A 201 12.18 -1.51 2.74
CA VAL A 201 11.95 -0.41 1.79
C VAL A 201 12.58 0.89 2.29
N GLN A 202 12.45 1.21 3.57
CA GLN A 202 13.08 2.39 4.17
C GLN A 202 14.61 2.35 4.14
N ARG A 203 15.21 1.20 4.46
CA ARG A 203 16.67 1.03 4.43
C ARG A 203 17.21 1.18 3.01
N CYS A 204 16.59 0.53 2.03
CA CYS A 204 17.00 0.65 0.63
C CYS A 204 16.79 2.08 0.11
N ALA A 205 15.70 2.74 0.47
CA ALA A 205 15.45 4.13 0.11
C ALA A 205 16.55 5.05 0.66
N ALA A 206 16.90 4.90 1.96
CA ALA A 206 17.99 5.65 2.59
C ALA A 206 19.32 5.43 1.85
N ALA A 207 19.66 4.17 1.58
CA ALA A 207 20.89 3.80 0.89
C ALA A 207 20.95 4.34 -0.55
N ALA A 208 19.79 4.49 -1.21
CA ALA A 208 19.66 5.07 -2.54
C ALA A 208 19.58 6.61 -2.54
N GLY A 209 19.78 7.27 -1.39
CA GLY A 209 19.77 8.73 -1.27
C GLY A 209 18.39 9.36 -1.17
N TYR A 210 17.33 8.58 -0.91
CA TYR A 210 15.98 9.08 -0.73
C TYR A 210 15.62 9.24 0.75
N ASP A 211 14.76 10.20 1.07
CA ASP A 211 14.22 10.37 2.43
C ASP A 211 13.28 9.20 2.81
N PRO A 212 13.65 8.34 3.79
CA PRO A 212 12.87 7.17 4.17
C PRO A 212 11.49 7.49 4.74
N ALA A 213 11.24 8.72 5.22
CA ALA A 213 9.92 9.14 5.67
C ALA A 213 8.88 9.16 4.52
N HIS A 214 9.35 9.20 3.27
CA HIS A 214 8.53 9.10 2.07
C HIS A 214 8.33 7.67 1.57
N TYR A 215 9.13 6.71 2.05
CA TYR A 215 9.16 5.34 1.56
C TYR A 215 8.67 4.38 2.64
N ALA A 216 7.47 3.83 2.49
CA ALA A 216 6.85 2.96 3.48
C ALA A 216 5.90 1.98 2.82
N GLY A 217 4.86 1.58 3.55
CA GLY A 217 4.06 0.41 3.24
C GLY A 217 3.26 0.38 1.95
N HIS A 218 3.18 1.49 1.24
CA HIS A 218 2.51 1.59 -0.05
C HIS A 218 3.47 1.96 -1.19
N SER A 219 4.78 2.10 -0.91
CA SER A 219 5.72 2.65 -1.89
C SER A 219 5.91 1.75 -3.10
N LEU A 220 5.93 0.42 -2.92
CA LEU A 220 6.01 -0.52 -4.04
C LEU A 220 4.76 -0.43 -4.94
N ARG A 221 3.57 -0.42 -4.34
CA ARG A 221 2.30 -0.28 -5.07
C ARG A 221 2.16 1.08 -5.76
N ALA A 222 2.48 2.16 -5.06
CA ALA A 222 2.44 3.53 -5.60
C ALA A 222 3.49 3.70 -6.71
N GLY A 223 4.65 3.08 -6.56
CA GLY A 223 5.69 3.12 -7.57
C GLY A 223 5.28 2.46 -8.87
N PHE A 224 4.65 1.29 -8.81
CA PHE A 224 4.11 0.64 -10.01
C PHE A 224 3.14 1.55 -10.74
N LEU A 225 2.21 2.18 -10.02
CA LEU A 225 1.22 3.06 -10.62
C LEU A 225 1.84 4.31 -11.22
N THR A 226 2.86 4.86 -10.58
CA THR A 226 3.58 6.04 -11.07
C THR A 226 4.33 5.71 -12.35
N GLU A 227 5.04 4.58 -12.37
CA GLU A 227 5.76 4.13 -13.57
C GLU A 227 4.79 3.79 -14.71
N ALA A 228 3.70 3.09 -14.41
CA ALA A 228 2.69 2.75 -15.40
C ALA A 228 2.07 4.02 -16.01
N ALA A 229 1.74 5.01 -15.19
CA ALA A 229 1.26 6.31 -15.66
C ALA A 229 2.31 7.05 -16.51
N ALA A 230 3.56 7.10 -16.07
CA ALA A 230 4.66 7.72 -16.83
C ALA A 230 4.90 7.05 -18.19
N ASN A 231 4.63 5.74 -18.30
CA ASN A 231 4.69 4.99 -19.55
C ASN A 231 3.32 4.96 -20.29
N ARG A 232 2.39 5.86 -19.94
CA ARG A 232 1.07 6.04 -20.57
C ARG A 232 0.22 4.77 -20.60
N ALA A 233 0.36 3.91 -19.60
CA ALA A 233 -0.53 2.77 -19.43
C ALA A 233 -1.95 3.25 -19.15
N SER A 234 -2.95 2.61 -19.76
CA SER A 234 -4.34 2.95 -19.48
C SER A 234 -4.71 2.65 -18.03
N ILE A 235 -5.65 3.42 -17.49
CA ILE A 235 -6.18 3.22 -16.14
C ILE A 235 -6.67 1.79 -15.94
N PHE A 236 -7.30 1.17 -16.96
CA PHE A 236 -7.77 -0.21 -16.89
C PHE A 236 -6.62 -1.20 -16.73
N LYS A 237 -5.52 -1.04 -17.46
CA LYS A 237 -4.32 -1.89 -17.28
C LYS A 237 -3.65 -1.68 -15.92
N MET A 238 -3.64 -0.44 -15.44
CA MET A 238 -3.17 -0.15 -14.08
C MET A 238 -4.08 -0.81 -13.02
N GLN A 239 -5.39 -0.86 -13.29
CA GLN A 239 -6.38 -1.48 -12.43
C GLN A 239 -6.29 -3.00 -12.41
N ASP A 240 -6.01 -3.66 -13.55
CA ASP A 240 -5.83 -5.12 -13.63
C ASP A 240 -4.75 -5.61 -12.66
N VAL A 241 -3.61 -4.90 -12.60
CA VAL A 241 -2.50 -5.28 -11.71
C VAL A 241 -2.72 -4.79 -10.29
N SER A 242 -3.03 -3.49 -10.15
CA SER A 242 -3.12 -2.90 -8.82
C SER A 242 -4.40 -3.30 -8.09
N ARG A 243 -5.48 -3.65 -8.77
CA ARG A 243 -6.77 -4.02 -8.16
C ARG A 243 -7.36 -2.86 -7.33
N HIS A 244 -7.18 -1.62 -7.78
CA HIS A 244 -7.90 -0.48 -7.19
C HIS A 244 -9.38 -0.53 -7.60
N LYS A 245 -10.29 -0.33 -6.65
CA LYS A 245 -11.74 -0.25 -6.95
C LYS A 245 -12.14 1.09 -7.57
N SER A 246 -11.44 2.16 -7.24
CA SER A 246 -11.75 3.51 -7.69
C SER A 246 -10.77 3.96 -8.76
N VAL A 247 -11.33 4.25 -9.93
CA VAL A 247 -10.62 4.88 -11.05
C VAL A 247 -10.12 6.28 -10.68
N GLN A 248 -10.86 7.01 -9.83
CA GLN A 248 -10.47 8.35 -9.38
C GLN A 248 -9.15 8.33 -8.60
N VAL A 249 -8.86 7.26 -7.85
CA VAL A 249 -7.56 7.11 -7.18
C VAL A 249 -6.43 6.89 -8.20
N LEU A 250 -6.71 6.17 -9.30
CA LEU A 250 -5.73 5.94 -10.36
C LEU A 250 -5.49 7.20 -11.21
N SER A 251 -6.54 8.00 -11.46
CA SER A 251 -6.40 9.24 -12.23
C SER A 251 -5.51 10.28 -11.55
N GLU A 252 -5.36 10.25 -10.22
CA GLU A 252 -4.37 11.06 -9.51
C GLU A 252 -2.93 10.77 -9.99
N TYR A 253 -2.60 9.51 -10.31
CA TYR A 253 -1.27 9.14 -10.82
C TYR A 253 -1.07 9.62 -12.25
N VAL A 254 -2.08 9.45 -13.10
CA VAL A 254 -2.04 9.89 -14.51
C VAL A 254 -1.89 11.40 -14.61
N ARG A 255 -2.76 12.17 -13.93
CA ARG A 255 -2.69 13.64 -13.88
C ARG A 255 -1.35 14.16 -13.36
N SER A 256 -0.71 13.42 -12.44
CA SER A 256 0.60 13.81 -11.93
C SER A 256 1.72 13.54 -12.92
N ALA A 257 1.62 12.50 -13.75
CA ALA A 257 2.60 12.18 -14.78
C ALA A 257 2.48 13.13 -15.98
N GLU A 258 1.25 13.56 -16.29
CA GLU A 258 0.92 14.40 -17.45
C GLU A 258 0.84 15.90 -17.11
N LEU A 259 1.39 16.34 -15.97
CA LEU A 259 1.17 17.71 -15.45
C LEU A 259 1.53 18.83 -16.46
N PHE A 260 2.51 18.57 -17.33
CA PHE A 260 2.95 19.48 -18.39
C PHE A 260 2.68 18.92 -19.80
N ASP A 261 2.20 17.68 -19.90
CA ASP A 261 1.88 17.05 -21.18
C ASP A 261 0.47 17.49 -21.60
N ASP A 262 0.27 17.73 -22.90
CA ASP A 262 -1.04 18.10 -23.48
C ASP A 262 -1.74 19.25 -22.72
N HIS A 263 -0.94 20.20 -22.25
CA HIS A 263 -1.43 21.32 -21.46
C HIS A 263 -2.48 22.09 -22.27
N ALA A 264 -3.65 22.38 -21.67
CA ALA A 264 -4.74 23.08 -22.37
C ALA A 264 -4.32 24.44 -22.95
N GLY A 265 -3.24 25.03 -22.42
CA GLY A 265 -2.60 26.24 -22.92
C GLY A 265 -1.51 26.06 -23.99
N ALA A 266 -1.13 24.83 -24.35
CA ALA A 266 0.05 24.57 -25.19
C ALA A 266 -0.01 25.19 -26.59
N GLN A 267 -1.21 25.53 -27.08
CA GLN A 267 -1.38 26.17 -28.39
C GLN A 267 -1.42 27.70 -28.32
N PHE A 268 -1.46 28.31 -27.13
CA PHE A 268 -1.57 29.77 -26.98
C PHE A 268 -0.69 30.38 -25.88
N LEU A 269 0.10 29.57 -25.17
CA LEU A 269 1.24 29.96 -24.34
C LEU A 269 2.52 29.83 -25.15
#